data_AF-A0A932GNC0-F1
#
_entry.id   AF-A0A932GNC0-F1
#
_cell.length_a   1.000
_cell.length_b   1.000
_cell.length_c   1.000
_cell.angle_alpha   90.00
_cell.angle_beta   90.00
_cell.angle_gamma   90.00
#
_symmetry.space_group_name_H-M   'P 1'
#
loop_
_entity.id
_entity.type
_entity.pdbx_description
1 polymer ?
#
loop_
_entity_poly.entity_id
_entity_poly.type
_entity_poly.pdbx_seq_one_letter_code
_entity_poly.pdbx_strand_id
1 'polypeptide(L)'
;MEQFFFFLFAAGAVISALLVISRRNVMHCALFLVLTFFFVAAIFVLLKAEFLAAVQVLVYAGAIMVLFTFVIFLVHIPRTEKIRQTFRQKNLALALGLLLGLEVAYILYGTMAAPASLPAAAPVGAVGNTESFGVALFTRFLFPFEVVSVLLLAAMIGAIVLAKKEIDR
;
A
#
# COMPACT_ATOMS: atom_id res chain seq x y z
N MET A 1 -11.99 -14.47 18.69
CA MET A 1 -12.02 -12.99 18.68
C MET A 1 -11.17 -12.42 17.56
N GLU A 2 -9.96 -12.93 17.31
CA GLU A 2 -9.07 -12.44 16.24
C GLU A 2 -9.70 -12.46 14.83
N GLN A 3 -10.46 -13.50 14.48
CA GLN A 3 -11.17 -13.58 13.19
C GLN A 3 -12.19 -12.46 12.98
N PHE A 4 -12.89 -12.04 14.04
CA PHE A 4 -13.85 -10.94 13.95
C PHE A 4 -13.13 -9.61 13.64
N PHE A 5 -12.04 -9.32 14.35
CA PHE A 5 -11.23 -8.13 14.07
C PHE A 5 -10.60 -8.17 12.67
N PHE A 6 -10.18 -9.35 12.22
CA PHE A 6 -9.67 -9.53 10.86
C PHE A 6 -10.73 -9.14 9.81
N PHE A 7 -11.94 -9.70 9.90
CA PHE A 7 -13.01 -9.35 8.95
C PHE A 7 -13.43 -7.89 9.04
N LEU A 8 -13.44 -7.31 10.25
CA LEU A 8 -13.74 -5.89 10.46
C LEU A 8 -12.72 -4.99 9.74
N PHE A 9 -11.43 -5.21 9.96
CA PHE A 9 -10.37 -4.40 9.32
C PHE A 9 -10.25 -4.69 7.83
N ALA A 10 -10.44 -5.94 7.39
CA ALA A 10 -10.45 -6.29 5.97
C ALA A 10 -11.61 -5.60 5.23
N ALA A 11 -12.82 -5.63 5.79
CA ALA A 11 -13.97 -4.91 5.23
C ALA A 11 -13.70 -3.39 5.21
N GLY A 12 -13.15 -2.84 6.30
CA GLY A 12 -12.74 -1.43 6.37
C GLY A 12 -11.74 -1.05 5.28
N ALA A 13 -10.72 -1.88 5.05
CA ALA A 13 -9.72 -1.66 3.99
C ALA A 13 -10.35 -1.66 2.60
N VAL A 14 -11.23 -2.62 2.30
CA VAL A 14 -11.89 -2.70 0.99
C VAL A 14 -12.85 -1.52 0.78
N ILE A 15 -13.67 -1.19 1.77
CA ILE A 15 -14.62 -0.07 1.69
C ILE A 15 -13.87 1.25 1.50
N SER A 16 -12.81 1.48 2.27
CA SER A 16 -11.98 2.69 2.12
C SER A 16 -11.33 2.75 0.74
N ALA A 17 -10.76 1.66 0.23
CA ALA A 17 -10.19 1.60 -1.12
C ALA A 17 -11.24 1.89 -2.22
N LEU A 18 -12.47 1.39 -2.08
CA LEU A 18 -13.57 1.72 -3.00
C LEU A 18 -13.94 3.22 -2.92
N LEU A 19 -13.90 3.81 -1.73
CA LEU A 19 -14.13 5.24 -1.56
C LEU A 19 -13.02 6.10 -2.18
N VAL A 20 -11.76 5.64 -2.21
CA VAL A 20 -10.66 6.34 -2.89
C VAL A 20 -10.99 6.58 -4.37
N ILE A 21 -11.47 5.56 -5.08
CA ILE A 21 -11.75 5.66 -6.52
C ILE A 21 -13.13 6.25 -6.84
N SER A 22 -14.08 6.18 -5.89
CA SER A 22 -15.45 6.65 -6.10
C SER A 22 -15.62 8.15 -5.85
N ARG A 23 -14.79 8.74 -4.99
CA ARG A 23 -14.87 10.17 -4.65
C ARG A 23 -14.26 11.03 -5.76
N ARG A 24 -14.92 12.16 -6.04
CA ARG A 24 -14.45 13.15 -7.03
C ARG A 24 -13.49 14.19 -6.47
N ASN A 25 -13.50 14.38 -5.16
CA ASN A 25 -12.62 15.35 -4.51
C ASN A 25 -11.32 14.65 -4.13
N VAL A 26 -10.21 15.09 -4.73
CA VAL A 26 -8.89 14.47 -4.57
C VAL A 26 -8.43 14.46 -3.10
N MET A 27 -8.79 15.49 -2.32
CA MET A 27 -8.52 15.50 -0.88
C MET A 27 -9.25 14.37 -0.13
N HIS A 28 -10.50 14.10 -0.51
CA HIS A 28 -11.24 12.99 0.10
C HIS A 28 -10.66 11.65 -0.31
N CYS A 29 -10.23 11.50 -1.57
CA CYS A 29 -9.54 10.30 -2.05
C CYS A 29 -8.26 10.03 -1.23
N ALA A 30 -7.45 11.06 -0.98
CA ALA A 30 -6.22 10.94 -0.20
C ALA A 30 -6.49 10.51 1.25
N LEU A 31 -7.51 11.09 1.90
CA LEU A 31 -7.92 10.71 3.26
C LEU A 31 -8.40 9.25 3.33
N PHE A 32 -9.21 8.81 2.36
CA PHE A 32 -9.65 7.42 2.32
C PHE A 32 -8.49 6.45 2.06
N LEU A 33 -7.47 6.86 1.30
CA LEU A 33 -6.29 6.03 1.04
C LEU A 33 -5.44 5.87 2.32
N VAL A 34 -5.25 6.96 3.07
CA VAL A 34 -4.62 6.90 4.40
C VAL A 34 -5.39 5.95 5.32
N LEU A 35 -6.73 6.03 5.32
CA LEU A 35 -7.57 5.12 6.09
C LEU A 35 -7.38 3.65 5.67
N THR A 36 -7.24 3.36 4.37
CA THR A 36 -6.90 2.02 3.88
C THR A 36 -5.57 1.53 4.46
N PHE A 37 -4.53 2.37 4.46
CA PHE A 37 -3.23 2.00 5.03
C PHE A 37 -3.29 1.75 6.54
N PHE A 38 -4.14 2.47 7.28
CA PHE A 38 -4.39 2.18 8.69
C PHE A 38 -5.04 0.81 8.91
N PHE A 39 -6.06 0.46 8.12
CA PHE A 39 -6.66 -0.87 8.21
C PHE A 39 -5.68 -1.99 7.83
N VAL A 40 -4.84 -1.78 6.83
CA VAL A 40 -3.76 -2.72 6.47
C VAL A 40 -2.74 -2.86 7.61
N ALA A 41 -2.34 -1.77 8.25
CA ALA A 41 -1.46 -1.82 9.41
C ALA A 41 -2.10 -2.59 10.58
N ALA A 42 -3.40 -2.42 10.82
CA ALA A 42 -4.12 -3.19 11.84
C ALA A 42 -4.15 -4.69 11.52
N ILE A 43 -4.30 -5.07 10.25
CA ILE A 43 -4.17 -6.47 9.80
C ILE A 43 -2.75 -7.00 10.07
N PHE A 44 -1.70 -6.22 9.83
CA PHE A 44 -0.33 -6.63 10.16
C PHE A 44 -0.13 -6.84 11.67
N VAL A 45 -0.72 -6.00 12.52
CA VAL A 45 -0.69 -6.23 13.98
C VAL A 45 -1.38 -7.55 14.34
N LEU A 46 -2.54 -7.86 13.75
CA LEU A 46 -3.23 -9.14 13.96
C LEU A 46 -2.39 -10.35 13.51
N LEU A 47 -1.57 -10.18 12.47
CA LEU A 47 -0.65 -11.21 11.98
C LEU A 47 0.67 -11.29 12.78
N LYS A 48 0.78 -10.58 13.91
CA LYS A 48 2.00 -10.45 14.73
C LYS A 48 3.19 -9.84 13.96
N ALA A 49 2.91 -9.07 12.91
CA ALA A 49 3.89 -8.39 12.08
C ALA A 49 4.10 -6.93 12.54
N GLU A 50 4.48 -6.74 13.81
CA GLU A 50 4.57 -5.41 14.45
C GLU A 50 5.51 -4.42 13.75
N PHE A 51 6.70 -4.86 13.35
CA PHE A 51 7.65 -4.02 12.62
C PHE A 51 7.06 -3.52 11.29
N LEU A 52 6.43 -4.43 10.54
CA LEU A 52 5.82 -4.09 9.25
C LEU A 52 4.61 -3.15 9.41
N ALA A 53 3.80 -3.35 10.46
CA ALA A 53 2.72 -2.45 10.82
C ALA A 53 3.23 -1.03 11.12
N ALA A 54 4.31 -0.91 11.91
CA ALA A 54 4.92 0.38 12.23
C ALA A 54 5.46 1.08 10.98
N VAL A 55 6.17 0.35 10.11
CA VAL A 55 6.67 0.88 8.82
C VAL A 55 5.52 1.30 7.91
N GLN A 56 4.41 0.55 7.87
CA GLN A 56 3.22 0.89 7.09
C GLN A 56 2.65 2.26 7.49
N VAL A 57 2.57 2.52 8.80
CA VAL A 57 2.07 3.80 9.31
C VAL A 57 3.10 4.91 9.10
N LEU A 58 4.37 4.69 9.42
CA LEU A 58 5.39 5.74 9.37
C LEU A 58 5.71 6.16 7.93
N VAL A 59 5.94 5.19 7.04
CA VAL A 59 6.42 5.47 5.68
C VAL A 59 5.27 5.73 4.72
N TYR A 60 4.29 4.82 4.64
CA TYR A 60 3.21 4.95 3.65
C TYR A 60 2.18 5.99 4.09
N ALA A 61 1.55 5.81 5.26
CA ALA A 61 0.54 6.75 5.73
C ALA A 61 1.14 8.09 6.18
N GLY A 62 2.31 8.07 6.81
CA GLY A 62 2.99 9.23 7.38
C GLY A 62 3.77 10.04 6.35
N ALA A 63 4.85 9.50 5.79
CA ALA A 63 5.73 10.28 4.91
C ALA A 63 5.15 10.46 3.49
N ILE A 64 4.87 9.35 2.79
CA ILE A 64 4.52 9.37 1.37
C ILE A 64 3.16 10.04 1.16
N MET A 65 2.13 9.60 1.90
CA MET A 65 0.78 10.13 1.72
C MET A 65 0.62 11.57 2.17
N VAL A 66 1.32 12.01 3.23
CA VAL A 66 1.27 13.43 3.64
C VAL A 66 1.96 14.30 2.59
N LEU A 67 3.12 13.90 2.07
CA LEU A 67 3.77 14.61 0.97
C LEU A 67 2.85 14.71 -0.25
N PHE A 68 2.21 13.59 -0.64
CA PHE A 68 1.30 13.57 -1.78
C PHE A 68 0.07 14.46 -1.56
N THR A 69 -0.52 14.41 -0.37
CA THR A 69 -1.67 15.25 0.01
C THR A 69 -1.28 16.73 0.00
N PHE A 70 -0.09 17.07 0.50
CA PHE A 70 0.42 18.43 0.47
C PHE A 70 0.61 18.93 -0.97
N VAL A 71 1.21 18.11 -1.85
CA VAL A 71 1.37 18.45 -3.27
C VAL A 71 0.02 18.66 -3.95
N ILE A 72 -0.95 17.78 -3.73
CA ILE A 72 -2.30 17.94 -4.30
C ILE A 72 -2.97 19.22 -3.76
N PHE A 73 -2.74 19.57 -2.49
CA PHE A 73 -3.31 20.78 -1.91
C PHE A 73 -2.72 22.06 -2.54
N LEU A 74 -1.42 22.05 -2.85
CA LEU A 74 -0.75 23.16 -3.54
C LEU A 74 -1.16 23.26 -5.02
N VAL A 75 -1.42 22.13 -5.67
CA VAL A 75 -1.85 22.11 -7.06
C VAL A 75 -3.34 22.41 -7.12
N HIS A 76 -3.70 23.61 -7.57
CA HIS A 76 -5.08 23.90 -7.93
C HIS A 76 -5.45 23.11 -9.18
N ILE A 77 -5.98 21.89 -9.00
CA ILE A 77 -6.49 21.08 -10.10
C ILE A 77 -7.80 21.74 -10.55
N PRO A 78 -7.84 22.42 -11.72
CA PRO A 78 -9.12 22.92 -12.23
C PRO A 78 -10.06 21.72 -12.36
N ARG A 79 -11.33 21.92 -12.01
CA ARG A 79 -12.39 20.91 -12.23
C ARG A 79 -12.64 20.76 -13.74
N THR A 80 -11.66 20.22 -14.46
CA THR A 80 -11.73 20.09 -15.91
C THR A 80 -12.55 18.85 -16.23
N GLU A 81 -13.69 19.16 -16.83
CA GLU A 81 -14.48 18.43 -17.81
C GLU A 81 -14.73 16.93 -17.59
N LYS A 82 -16.01 16.55 -17.76
CA LYS A 82 -16.41 15.16 -17.95
C LYS A 82 -15.54 14.56 -19.07
N ILE A 83 -14.46 13.87 -18.71
CA ILE A 83 -13.80 12.94 -19.63
C ILE A 83 -14.92 11.99 -20.05
N ARG A 84 -15.36 12.15 -21.29
CA ARG A 84 -16.48 11.41 -21.85
C ARG A 84 -16.00 9.98 -22.01
N GLN A 85 -16.09 9.20 -20.94
CA GLN A 85 -15.74 7.78 -20.95
C GLN A 85 -16.52 7.17 -22.10
N THR A 86 -15.80 6.74 -23.13
CA THR A 86 -16.42 6.03 -24.23
C THR A 86 -16.97 4.73 -23.66
N PHE A 87 -18.18 4.34 -24.04
CA PHE A 87 -18.81 3.09 -23.60
C PHE A 87 -17.87 1.87 -23.70
N ARG A 88 -16.97 1.88 -24.69
CA ARG A 88 -15.90 0.88 -24.90
C ARG A 88 -14.89 0.80 -23.74
N GLN A 89 -14.50 1.92 -23.13
CA GLN A 89 -13.60 1.95 -21.97
C GLN A 89 -14.29 1.39 -20.72
N LYS A 90 -15.59 1.69 -20.53
CA LYS A 90 -16.37 1.17 -19.40
C LYS A 90 -16.53 -0.35 -19.49
N ASN A 91 -16.81 -0.87 -20.69
CA ASN A 91 -16.96 -2.30 -20.91
C ASN A 91 -15.63 -3.05 -20.75
N LEU A 92 -14.52 -2.45 -21.21
CA LEU A 92 -13.19 -3.03 -21.02
C LEU A 92 -12.78 -3.07 -19.55
N ALA A 93 -13.03 -1.98 -18.80
CA ALA A 93 -12.77 -1.93 -17.36
C ALA A 93 -13.60 -2.97 -16.59
N LEU A 94 -14.86 -3.15 -16.98
CA LEU A 94 -15.74 -4.18 -16.40
C LEU A 94 -15.22 -5.59 -16.72
N ALA A 95 -14.82 -5.86 -17.96
CA ALA A 95 -14.30 -7.15 -18.39
C ALA A 95 -13.01 -7.52 -17.64
N LEU A 96 -12.07 -6.56 -17.52
CA LEU A 96 -10.84 -6.75 -16.76
C LEU A 96 -11.10 -6.94 -15.27
N GLY A 97 -12.02 -6.16 -14.68
CA GLY A 97 -12.40 -6.32 -13.29
C GLY A 97 -13.04 -7.68 -12.99
N LEU A 98 -13.90 -8.16 -13.90
CA LEU A 98 -14.49 -9.51 -13.81
C LEU A 98 -13.44 -10.61 -13.97
N LEU A 99 -12.50 -10.45 -14.90
CA LEU A 99 -11.42 -11.41 -15.12
C LEU A 99 -10.54 -11.53 -13.87
N LEU A 100 -10.13 -10.41 -13.28
CA LEU A 100 -9.41 -10.38 -12.00
C LEU A 100 -10.23 -11.01 -10.87
N GLY A 101 -11.53 -10.72 -10.80
CA GLY A 101 -12.42 -11.32 -9.81
C GLY A 101 -12.54 -12.84 -9.95
N LEU A 102 -12.62 -13.35 -11.18
CA LEU A 102 -12.64 -14.79 -11.47
C LEU A 102 -11.32 -15.46 -11.10
N GLU A 103 -10.19 -14.80 -11.36
CA GLU A 103 -8.87 -15.32 -11.02
C GLU A 103 -8.70 -15.44 -9.50
N VAL A 104 -9.12 -14.41 -8.74
CA VAL A 104 -9.15 -14.46 -7.27
C VAL A 104 -10.08 -15.57 -6.76
N ALA A 105 -11.26 -15.73 -7.37
CA ALA A 105 -12.20 -16.79 -7.00
C ALA A 105 -11.65 -18.19 -7.29
N TYR A 106 -10.96 -18.38 -8.41
CA TYR A 106 -10.29 -19.63 -8.77
C TYR A 106 -9.20 -20.00 -7.75
N ILE A 107 -8.36 -19.03 -7.35
CA ILE A 107 -7.33 -19.24 -6.32
C ILE A 107 -7.98 -19.59 -4.97
N LEU A 108 -9.06 -18.89 -4.58
CA LEU A 108 -9.79 -19.21 -3.35
C LEU A 108 -10.35 -20.64 -3.38
N TYR A 109 -10.95 -21.06 -4.50
CA TYR A 109 -11.49 -22.41 -4.63
C TYR A 109 -10.38 -23.46 -4.56
N GLY A 110 -9.25 -23.23 -5.23
CA GLY A 110 -8.09 -24.13 -5.20
C GLY A 110 -7.46 -24.27 -3.81
N THR A 111 -7.42 -23.18 -3.03
CA THR A 111 -6.89 -23.20 -1.65
C THR A 111 -7.84 -23.82 -0.64
N MET A 112 -9.15 -23.81 -0.89
CA MET A 112 -10.15 -24.53 -0.08
C MET A 112 -10.23 -26.03 -0.42
N ALA A 113 -9.95 -26.41 -1.67
CA ALA A 113 -9.98 -27.79 -2.14
C ALA A 113 -8.70 -28.59 -1.83
N ALA A 114 -7.55 -27.92 -1.72
CA ALA A 114 -6.32 -28.54 -1.23
C ALA A 114 -6.36 -28.60 0.31
N PRO A 115 -6.12 -29.75 0.96
CA PRO A 115 -5.87 -29.79 2.39
C PRO A 115 -4.58 -29.02 2.62
N ALA A 116 -4.72 -27.76 3.06
CA ALA A 116 -3.60 -26.91 3.34
C ALA A 116 -2.86 -27.52 4.54
N SER A 117 -1.81 -28.28 4.27
CA SER A 117 -0.71 -28.48 5.20
C SER A 117 -0.01 -27.13 5.35
N LEU A 118 -0.68 -26.17 5.99
CA LEU A 118 -0.06 -24.97 6.47
C LEU A 118 1.06 -25.46 7.38
N PRO A 119 2.34 -25.26 7.04
CA PRO A 119 3.39 -25.55 8.00
C PRO A 119 3.01 -24.77 9.25
N ALA A 120 2.88 -25.49 10.38
CA ALA A 120 2.54 -24.88 11.65
C ALA A 120 3.41 -23.64 11.80
N ALA A 121 2.77 -22.47 11.95
CA ALA A 121 3.48 -21.20 12.01
C ALA A 121 4.63 -21.39 13.00
N ALA A 122 5.87 -21.34 12.50
CA ALA A 122 7.03 -21.58 13.33
C ALA A 122 6.88 -20.64 14.54
N PRO A 123 7.02 -21.14 15.78
CA PRO A 123 6.87 -20.30 16.95
C PRO A 123 7.79 -19.11 16.71
N VAL A 124 7.20 -17.91 16.69
CA VAL A 124 7.97 -16.66 16.63
C VAL A 124 8.98 -16.80 17.76
N GLY A 125 10.25 -16.99 17.40
CA GLY A 125 11.30 -17.20 18.38
C GLY A 125 11.25 -16.04 19.39
N ALA A 126 11.78 -16.26 20.59
CA ALA A 126 11.82 -15.21 21.64
C ALA A 126 12.53 -13.90 21.20
N VAL A 127 13.13 -13.89 20.01
CA VAL A 127 13.71 -12.75 19.30
C VAL A 127 12.59 -11.90 18.68
N GLY A 128 12.51 -10.63 19.06
CA GLY A 128 11.50 -9.70 18.53
C GLY A 128 11.55 -9.58 17.00
N ASN A 129 10.39 -9.35 16.38
CA ASN A 129 10.23 -9.24 14.93
C ASN A 129 11.17 -8.20 14.28
N THR A 130 11.48 -7.11 15.01
CA THR A 130 12.42 -6.08 14.55
C THR A 130 13.87 -6.57 14.48
N GLU A 131 14.31 -7.34 15.49
CA GLU A 131 15.68 -7.84 15.56
C GLU A 131 15.93 -8.88 14.47
N SER A 132 14.99 -9.83 14.30
CA SER A 132 15.11 -10.85 13.26
C SER A 132 15.10 -10.26 11.85
N PHE A 133 14.29 -9.21 11.61
CA PHE A 133 14.31 -8.46 10.36
C PHE A 133 15.65 -7.74 10.13
N GLY A 134 16.20 -7.10 11.17
CA GLY A 134 17.52 -6.47 11.12
C GLY A 134 18.64 -7.44 10.79
N VAL A 135 18.70 -8.59 11.47
CA VAL A 135 19.69 -9.64 11.17
C VAL A 135 19.55 -10.13 9.74
N ALA A 136 18.33 -10.36 9.25
CA ALA A 136 18.10 -10.79 7.88
C ALA A 136 18.59 -9.75 6.84
N LEU A 137 18.39 -8.45 7.10
CA LEU A 137 18.89 -7.37 6.24
C LEU A 137 20.42 -7.36 6.13
N PHE A 138 21.13 -7.55 7.24
CA PHE A 138 22.60 -7.47 7.25
C PHE A 138 23.31 -8.80 6.97
N THR A 139 22.56 -9.90 6.82
CA THR A 139 23.15 -11.22 6.52
C THR A 139 22.71 -11.72 5.14
N ARG A 140 21.41 -11.99 4.97
CA ARG A 140 20.85 -12.58 3.76
C ARG A 140 20.53 -11.56 2.68
N PHE A 141 20.10 -10.36 3.09
CA PHE A 141 19.67 -9.29 2.18
C PHE A 141 20.64 -8.10 2.14
N LEU A 142 21.92 -8.33 2.42
CA LEU A 142 22.95 -7.29 2.45
C LEU A 142 23.06 -6.57 1.10
N PHE A 143 23.07 -7.32 0.00
CA PHE A 143 23.20 -6.74 -1.34
C PHE A 143 21.98 -5.87 -1.72
N PRO A 144 20.72 -6.34 -1.60
CA PRO A 144 19.55 -5.46 -1.78
C PRO A 144 19.53 -4.24 -0.87
N PHE A 145 19.97 -4.37 0.38
CA PHE A 145 20.07 -3.25 1.32
C PHE A 145 21.00 -2.15 0.79
N GLU A 146 22.18 -2.53 0.29
CA GLU A 146 23.14 -1.59 -0.27
C GLU A 146 22.63 -0.93 -1.57
N VAL A 147 21.92 -1.69 -2.42
CA VAL A 147 21.29 -1.12 -3.62
C VAL A 147 20.23 -0.09 -3.24
N VAL A 148 19.43 -0.34 -2.20
CA VAL A 148 18.42 0.62 -1.71
C VAL A 148 19.07 1.85 -1.09
N SER A 149 20.20 1.73 -0.39
CA SER A 149 20.91 2.89 0.19
C SER A 149 21.39 3.84 -0.91
N VAL A 150 21.97 3.32 -1.98
CA VAL A 150 22.38 4.11 -3.16
C VAL A 150 21.17 4.67 -3.91
N LEU A 151 20.08 3.91 -4.02
CA LEU A 151 18.83 4.39 -4.62
C LEU A 151 18.26 5.60 -3.86
N LEU A 152 18.25 5.55 -2.52
CA LEU A 152 17.78 6.66 -1.68
C LEU A 152 18.69 7.89 -1.80
N LEU A 153 20.01 7.69 -1.86
CA LEU A 153 20.96 8.77 -2.12
C LEU A 153 20.69 9.43 -3.49
N ALA A 154 20.53 8.63 -4.54
CA ALA A 154 20.24 9.11 -5.87
C ALA A 154 18.88 9.84 -5.94
N ALA A 155 17.84 9.30 -5.28
CA ALA A 155 16.52 9.94 -5.19
C ALA A 155 16.60 11.30 -4.48
N MET A 156 17.36 11.41 -3.38
CA MET A 156 17.57 12.68 -2.68
C MET A 156 18.29 13.71 -3.56
N ILE A 157 19.38 13.32 -4.22
CA ILE A 157 20.11 14.20 -5.15
C ILE A 157 19.17 14.65 -6.29
N GLY A 158 18.43 13.71 -6.90
CA GLY A 158 17.48 14.00 -7.97
C GLY A 158 16.38 14.97 -7.54
N ALA A 159 15.81 14.78 -6.35
CA ALA A 159 14.81 15.68 -5.78
C ALA A 159 15.37 17.09 -5.55
N ILE A 160 16.59 17.22 -5.03
CA ILE A 160 17.25 18.51 -4.79
C ILE A 160 17.53 19.23 -6.12
N VAL A 161 18.10 18.53 -7.10
CA VAL A 161 18.43 19.11 -8.41
C VAL A 161 17.17 19.58 -9.13
N LEU A 162 16.08 18.80 -9.08
CA LEU A 162 14.80 19.16 -9.72
C LEU A 162 14.08 20.30 -8.99
N ALA A 163 14.19 20.38 -7.67
CA ALA A 163 13.57 21.45 -6.88
C ALA A 163 14.38 22.75 -6.89
N LYS A 164 15.66 22.70 -7.29
CA LYS A 164 16.52 23.88 -7.40
C LYS A 164 15.99 24.78 -8.52
N LYS A 165 15.42 25.92 -8.16
CA LYS A 165 15.16 26.99 -9.13
C LYS A 165 16.48 27.49 -9.70
N GLU A 166 16.57 27.55 -11.02
CA GLU A 166 17.58 28.37 -11.69
C GLU A 166 17.29 29.82 -11.30
N ILE A 167 18.08 30.34 -10.35
CA ILE A 167 18.22 31.78 -10.16
C ILE A 167 19.11 32.21 -11.32
N ASP A 168 18.50 32.38 -12.48
CA ASP A 168 19.22 32.81 -13.67
C ASP A 168 19.51 34.31 -13.58
N ARG A 169 20.69 34.66 -14.10
CA ARG A 169 21.24 36.02 -14.17
C ARG A 169 20.50 36.88 -15.19
#